data_AF-A0A9N9X5F6-F1
#
_entry.id   AF-A0A9N9X5F6-F1
#
_cell.length_a   1.000
_cell.length_b   1.000
_cell.length_c   1.000
_cell.angle_alpha   90.00
_cell.angle_beta   90.00
_cell.angle_gamma   90.00
#
_symmetry.space_group_name_H-M   'P 1'
#
loop_
_entity.id
_entity.type
_entity.pdbx_description
1 polymer ?
#
loop_
_entity_poly.entity_id
_entity_poly.type
_entity_poly.pdbx_seq_one_letter_code
_entity_poly.pdbx_strand_id
1 'polypeptide(L)' 'MLGLRRLMQGDAKHPKAPLGNNFRPPQPLHHRAVRTNIDFNVKHRSDNGKNCPSMYKDVYYKANSWRQH' A
#
# COMPACT_ATOMS: atom_id res chain seq x y z
N MET A 1 7.06 -10.90 13.31
CA MET A 1 5.59 -10.74 13.50
C MET A 1 5.10 -11.16 14.89
N LEU A 2 5.59 -12.24 15.50
CA LEU A 2 5.09 -12.71 16.82
C LEU A 2 5.32 -11.71 17.96
N GLY A 3 6.45 -10.98 17.96
CA GLY A 3 6.78 -10.02 19.02
C GLY A 3 5.76 -8.88 19.17
N LEU A 4 5.22 -8.35 18.06
CA LEU A 4 4.24 -7.26 18.09
C LEU A 4 2.89 -7.68 18.66
N ARG A 5 2.55 -8.97 18.59
CA ARG A 5 1.30 -9.51 19.13
C ARG A 5 1.29 -9.62 20.66
N ARG A 6 2.43 -9.36 21.31
CA ARG A 6 2.55 -9.33 22.78
C ARG A 6 2.20 -7.96 23.38
N LEU A 7 2.08 -6.92 22.55
CA LEU A 7 1.72 -5.59 23.01
C LEU A 7 0.27 -5.57 23.52
N MET A 8 -0.01 -4.78 24.55
CA MET A 8 -1.32 -4.64 25.20
C MET A 8 -1.87 -3.22 25.05
N GLN A 9 -3.19 -3.08 25.05
CA GLN A 9 -3.92 -1.82 25.14
C GLN A 9 -3.91 -1.30 26.57
N GLY A 10 -3.81 0.02 26.75
CA GLY A 10 -3.77 0.66 28.07
C GLY A 10 -2.35 0.94 28.55
N ASP A 11 -2.22 1.35 29.80
CA ASP A 11 -0.94 1.60 30.45
C ASP A 11 -0.32 0.30 30.98
N ALA A 12 0.97 0.34 31.30
CA ALA A 12 1.70 -0.82 31.78
C ALA A 12 1.17 -1.36 33.13
N LYS A 13 0.58 -0.49 33.96
CA LYS A 13 0.03 -0.88 35.27
C LYS A 13 -1.38 -1.50 35.15
N HIS A 14 -2.15 -1.13 34.12
CA HIS A 14 -3.51 -1.64 33.90
C HIS A 14 -3.72 -2.07 32.44
N PRO A 15 -3.10 -3.19 32.01
CA PRO A 15 -3.32 -3.71 30.68
C PRO A 15 -4.78 -4.18 30.51
N LYS A 16 -5.41 -3.79 29.40
CA LYS A 16 -6.82 -4.09 29.12
C LYS A 16 -6.99 -5.35 28.27
N ALA A 17 -6.42 -5.33 27.07
CA ALA A 17 -6.55 -6.41 26.09
C ALA A 17 -5.33 -6.44 25.16
N PRO A 18 -5.06 -7.55 24.45
CA PRO A 18 -4.05 -7.58 23.42
C PRO A 18 -4.24 -6.47 22.39
N LEU A 19 -3.15 -5.77 22.05
CA LEU A 19 -3.10 -4.69 21.07
C LEU A 19 -3.11 -5.27 19.65
N GLY A 20 -4.25 -5.84 19.27
CA GLY A 20 -4.52 -6.38 17.93
C GLY A 20 -5.38 -5.45 17.08
N ASN A 21 -5.42 -5.72 15.77
CA ASN A 21 -6.33 -5.08 14.82
C ASN A 21 -6.33 -3.53 14.82
N ASN A 22 -5.19 -2.90 15.14
CA ASN A 22 -5.03 -1.44 15.10
C ASN A 22 -4.85 -0.92 13.68
N PHE A 23 -5.74 -1.33 12.77
CA PHE A 23 -5.79 -0.83 11.41
C PHE A 23 -7.13 -0.12 11.21
N ARG A 24 -7.10 0.91 10.38
CA ARG A 24 -8.32 1.55 9.90
C ARG A 24 -8.79 0.83 8.63
N PRO A 25 -10.08 0.54 8.47
CA PRO A 25 -10.60 -0.04 7.23
C PRO A 25 -10.33 0.86 6.02
N PRO A 26 -10.12 0.29 4.82
CA PRO A 26 -9.97 1.05 3.59
C PRO A 26 -11.11 2.05 3.40
N GLN A 27 -10.77 3.27 2.99
CA GLN A 27 -11.74 4.33 2.68
C GLN A 27 -11.85 4.52 1.17
N PRO A 28 -12.99 5.00 0.65
CA PRO A 28 -13.14 5.27 -0.77
C PRO A 28 -12.10 6.26 -1.30
N LEU A 29 -11.70 6.07 -2.56
CA LEU A 29 -10.67 6.89 -3.17
C LEU A 29 -11.18 8.28 -3.60
N HIS A 30 -12.49 8.42 -3.85
CA HIS A 30 -13.13 9.66 -4.29
C HIS A 30 -12.43 10.31 -5.50
N HIS A 31 -12.21 9.53 -6.56
CA HIS A 31 -11.56 9.97 -7.81
C HIS A 31 -10.14 10.55 -7.66
N ARG A 32 -9.47 10.36 -6.52
CA ARG A 32 -8.06 10.76 -6.35
C ARG A 32 -7.14 9.84 -7.15
N ALA A 33 -6.13 10.41 -7.79
CA ALA A 33 -5.08 9.63 -8.45
C ALA A 33 -4.08 9.07 -7.43
N VAL A 34 -3.70 7.79 -7.59
CA VAL A 34 -2.59 7.15 -6.86
C VAL A 34 -1.38 7.06 -7.79
N ARG A 35 -0.22 7.54 -7.35
CA ARG A 35 1.03 7.54 -8.13
C ARG A 35 2.05 6.60 -7.50
N THR A 36 2.89 5.99 -8.32
CA THR A 36 4.02 5.16 -7.88
C THR A 36 5.30 5.60 -8.58
N ASN A 37 6.45 5.30 -7.98
CA ASN A 37 7.77 5.40 -8.62
C ASN A 37 8.18 4.07 -9.30
N ILE A 38 7.35 3.03 -9.20
CA ILE A 38 7.59 1.72 -9.81
C ILE A 38 7.09 1.74 -11.25
N ASP A 39 7.96 1.35 -12.18
CA ASP A 39 7.52 1.05 -13.54
C ASP A 39 6.80 -0.30 -13.56
N PHE A 40 5.49 -0.28 -13.81
CA PHE A 40 4.70 -1.49 -13.98
C PHE A 40 4.77 -2.06 -15.41
N ASN A 41 5.61 -1.48 -16.29
CA ASN A 41 5.89 -2.02 -17.61
C ASN A 41 6.72 -3.30 -17.49
N VAL A 42 6.02 -4.41 -17.27
CA VAL A 42 6.60 -5.75 -17.28
C VAL A 42 6.91 -6.16 -18.72
N LYS A 43 7.94 -5.55 -19.34
CA LYS A 43 8.48 -6.00 -20.64
C LYS A 43 9.05 -7.42 -20.57
N HIS A 44 9.31 -7.93 -19.37
CA HIS A 44 9.59 -9.34 -19.11
C HIS A 44 8.31 -10.10 -18.73
N ARG A 45 7.46 -10.39 -19.72
CA ARG A 45 6.48 -11.49 -19.62
C ARG A 45 7.16 -12.87 -19.62
N SER A 46 8.33 -13.00 -19.00
CA SER A 46 9.04 -14.28 -18.90
C SER A 46 8.39 -15.10 -17.79
N ASP A 47 7.55 -16.05 -18.19
CA ASP A 47 7.12 -17.30 -17.53
C ASP A 47 6.64 -17.32 -16.07
N ASN A 48 6.76 -16.26 -15.27
CA ASN A 48 6.36 -16.23 -13.86
C ASN A 48 5.80 -14.87 -13.39
N GLY A 49 5.52 -13.95 -14.32
CA GLY A 49 4.98 -12.62 -14.01
C GLY A 49 3.50 -12.68 -13.63
N LYS A 50 3.19 -12.42 -12.35
CA LYS A 50 1.82 -12.43 -11.81
C LYS A 50 0.92 -11.40 -12.53
N ASN A 51 0.17 -11.85 -13.53
CA ASN A 51 -0.85 -11.04 -14.19
C ASN A 51 -2.05 -10.93 -13.25
N CYS A 52 -2.23 -9.79 -12.56
CA CYS A 52 -3.37 -9.54 -11.68
C CYS A 52 -4.58 -9.11 -12.53
N PRO A 53 -5.61 -9.95 -12.74
CA PRO A 53 -6.68 -9.67 -13.69
C PRO A 53 -7.59 -8.50 -13.26
N SER A 54 -7.65 -8.22 -11.96
CA SER A 54 -8.47 -7.17 -11.36
C SER A 54 -7.81 -5.78 -11.33
N MET A 55 -6.56 -5.66 -11.76
CA MET A 55 -5.85 -4.38 -11.75
C MET A 55 -6.16 -3.62 -13.04
N TYR A 56 -6.95 -2.55 -12.93
CA TYR A 56 -7.20 -1.59 -14.01
C TYR A 56 -5.87 -0.90 -14.43
N LYS A 57 -5.56 -0.88 -15.74
CA LYS A 57 -4.21 -0.62 -16.28
C LYS A 57 -4.02 0.75 -16.95
N ASP A 58 -4.60 1.82 -16.42
CA ASP A 58 -4.18 3.18 -16.83
C ASP A 58 -3.00 3.66 -15.99
N VAL A 59 -1.93 2.86 -15.96
CA VAL A 59 -0.70 3.17 -15.21
C VAL A 59 0.44 3.37 -16.19
N TYR A 60 0.57 4.58 -16.70
CA TYR A 60 1.71 5.00 -17.51
C TYR A 60 2.58 5.96 -16.70
N TYR A 61 3.90 5.84 -16.87
CA TYR A 61 4.83 6.80 -16.29
C TYR A 61 4.56 8.19 -16.86
N LYS A 62 4.26 9.15 -15.98
CA LYS A 62 4.10 10.57 -16.34
C LYS A 62 5.19 11.37 -15.63
N ALA A 63 6.25 11.71 -16.36
CA ALA A 63 7.27 12.62 -15.87
C ALA A 63 6.68 14.03 -15.72
N ASN A 64 7.00 14.72 -14.62
CA ASN A 64 6.75 16.15 -14.52
C ASN A 64 7.81 16.88 -15.36
N SER A 65 7.40 17.74 -16.30
CA SER A 65 8.32 18.70 -16.91
C SER A 65 8.55 19.86 -15.94
N TRP A 66 9.80 20.08 -15.56
CA TRP A 66 10.18 21.29 -14.82
C TRP A 66 10.06 22.48 -15.76
N ARG A 67 9.32 23.53 -15.36
CA ARG A 67 9.34 24.79 -16.11
C ARG A 67 10.69 25.45 -15.84
N GLN A 68 11.47 25.69 -16.89
CA GLN A 68 12.64 26.56 -16.80
C GLN A 68 12.11 27.98 -16.52
N HIS A 69 12.57 28.57 -15.42
CA HIS A 69 12.24 29.94 -15.02
C HIS A 69 13.26 30.89 -15.66
#